data_AF-E2B0Y7-F1
#
_entry.id   AF-E2B0Y7-F1
#
_cell.length_a   1.000
_cell.length_b   1.000
_cell.length_c   1.000
_cell.angle_alpha   90.00
_cell.angle_beta   90.00
_cell.angle_gamma   90.00
#
_symmetry.space_group_name_H-M   'P 1'
#
loop_
_entity.id
_entity.type
_entity.pdbx_description
1 polymer ?
#
loop_
_entity_poly.entity_id
_entity_poly.type
_entity_poly.pdbx_seq_one_letter_code
_entity_poly.pdbx_strand_id
1 'polypeptide(L)'
;MAWFLANETEPLVDDNYVLNVLNYINELNESLSSEQSKCLERKHQDQNRKQDRLECEVNWDTILCWPRTPPGTLATIPCFDELNGILYDNTREYMCHFHV
;
A
#
# COMPACT_ATOMS: atom_id res chain seq x y z
N MET A 1 -34.58 -13.91 -10.73
CA MET A 1 -34.74 -12.46 -10.53
C MET A 1 -34.54 -12.20 -9.05
N ALA A 2 -33.30 -11.97 -8.63
CA ALA A 2 -33.00 -11.67 -7.23
C ALA A 2 -33.05 -10.14 -7.05
N TRP A 3 -33.89 -9.70 -6.12
CA TRP A 3 -34.10 -8.30 -5.80
C TRP A 3 -32.96 -7.87 -4.88
N PHE A 4 -32.19 -6.85 -5.29
CA PHE A 4 -31.27 -6.17 -4.39
C PHE A 4 -32.08 -5.21 -3.54
N LEU A 5 -32.18 -5.50 -2.23
CA LEU A 5 -32.65 -4.52 -1.25
C LEU A 5 -31.50 -3.54 -1.03
N ALA A 6 -31.68 -2.32 -1.54
CA ALA A 6 -30.92 -1.17 -1.10
C ALA A 6 -31.16 -1.00 0.41
N ASN A 7 -30.08 -1.02 1.19
CA ASN A 7 -30.11 -0.53 2.55
C ASN A 7 -29.10 0.62 2.64
N GLU A 8 -29.46 1.71 1.96
CA GLU A 8 -28.88 3.03 2.18
C GLU A 8 -29.42 3.55 3.52
N THR A 9 -28.61 3.50 4.57
CA THR A 9 -28.84 4.34 5.75
C THR A 9 -27.52 4.59 6.47
N GLU A 10 -26.58 5.24 5.76
CA GLU A 10 -25.63 6.13 6.43
C GLU A 10 -26.29 7.51 6.50
N PRO A 11 -26.42 8.12 7.69
CA PRO A 11 -27.09 9.39 7.86
C PRO A 11 -26.31 10.47 7.10
N LEU A 12 -27.02 11.34 6.38
CA LEU A 12 -26.44 12.51 5.72
C LEU A 12 -25.76 13.41 6.76
N VAL A 13 -24.45 13.27 6.90
CA VAL A 13 -23.60 14.15 7.70
C VAL A 13 -23.00 15.21 6.78
N ASP A 14 -23.59 16.40 6.90
CA ASP A 14 -23.09 17.73 6.53
C ASP A 14 -22.97 18.09 5.03
N ASP A 15 -23.70 19.13 4.62
CA ASP A 15 -23.90 19.63 3.24
C ASP A 15 -22.65 20.32 2.64
N ASN A 16 -21.46 19.80 2.89
CA ASN A 16 -20.24 20.28 2.27
C ASN A 16 -19.44 19.11 1.68
N TYR A 17 -19.86 18.70 0.48
CA TYR A 17 -19.14 17.73 -0.34
C TYR A 17 -17.64 18.02 -0.43
N VAL A 18 -17.23 19.29 -0.51
CA VAL A 18 -15.82 19.68 -0.55
C VAL A 18 -15.11 19.32 0.75
N LEU A 19 -15.73 19.52 1.91
CA LEU A 19 -15.18 19.14 3.20
C LEU A 19 -15.00 17.63 3.32
N ASN A 20 -15.98 16.85 2.87
CA ASN A 20 -15.89 15.38 2.89
C ASN A 20 -14.77 14.87 1.97
N VAL A 21 -14.62 15.44 0.78
CA VAL A 21 -13.51 15.12 -0.14
C VAL A 21 -12.16 15.50 0.47
N LEU A 22 -12.05 16.67 1.10
CA LEU A 22 -10.81 17.09 1.75
C LEU A 22 -10.42 16.18 2.92
N ASN A 23 -11.39 15.76 3.73
CA ASN A 23 -11.15 14.83 4.82
C ASN A 23 -10.65 13.48 4.31
N TYR A 24 -11.28 12.93 3.26
CA TYR A 24 -10.85 11.70 2.62
C TYR A 24 -9.41 11.81 2.06
N ILE A 25 -9.08 12.93 1.39
CA ILE A 25 -7.72 13.17 0.90
C ILE A 25 -6.71 13.22 2.05
N ASN A 26 -7.06 13.88 3.16
CA ASN A 26 -6.19 13.95 4.33
C ASN A 26 -5.95 12.56 4.93
N GLU A 27 -7.00 11.75 5.09
CA GLU A 27 -6.89 10.37 5.58
C GLU A 27 -6.00 9.50 4.68
N LEU A 28 -6.18 9.58 3.36
CA LEU A 28 -5.32 8.88 2.41
C LEU A 28 -3.86 9.32 2.52
N ASN A 29 -3.63 10.63 2.64
CA ASN A 29 -2.30 11.20 2.72
C ASN A 29 -1.60 10.82 4.04
N GLU A 30 -2.35 10.78 5.15
CA GLU A 30 -1.84 10.31 6.45
C GLU A 30 -1.45 8.82 6.40
N SER A 31 -2.30 7.98 5.81
CA SER A 31 -2.01 6.55 5.62
C SER A 31 -0.75 6.33 4.78
N LEU A 32 -0.67 6.99 3.62
CA LEU A 32 0.47 6.87 2.71
C LEU A 32 1.77 7.38 3.34
N SER A 33 1.68 8.50 4.05
CA SER A 33 2.80 9.07 4.82
C SER A 33 3.31 8.12 5.90
N SER A 34 2.40 7.40 6.58
CA SER A 34 2.77 6.38 7.58
C SER A 34 3.56 5.23 6.96
N GLU A 35 3.09 4.67 5.84
CA GLU A 35 3.77 3.53 5.21
C GLU A 35 5.11 3.92 4.57
N GLN A 36 5.17 5.11 3.96
CA GLN A 36 6.43 5.67 3.50
C GLN A 36 7.44 5.82 4.64
N SER A 37 6.98 6.33 5.80
CA SER A 37 7.84 6.53 6.97
C SER A 37 8.41 5.21 7.48
N LYS A 38 7.57 4.17 7.62
CA LYS A 38 8.02 2.82 7.99
C LYS A 38 9.02 2.24 6.99
N CYS A 39 8.83 2.52 5.70
CA CYS A 39 9.77 2.06 4.68
C CYS A 39 11.14 2.73 4.81
N LEU A 40 11.15 4.04 5.08
CA LEU A 40 12.37 4.80 5.28
C LEU A 40 13.13 4.32 6.54
N GLU A 41 12.41 4.01 7.62
CA GLU A 41 12.99 3.39 8.81
C GLU A 41 13.68 2.06 8.49
N ARG A 42 13.01 1.17 7.74
CA ARG A 42 13.60 -0.10 7.29
C ARG A 42 14.85 0.12 6.44
N LYS A 43 14.82 1.09 5.52
CA LYS A 43 15.98 1.46 4.70
C LYS A 43 17.16 1.87 5.57
N HIS A 44 16.94 2.70 6.59
CA HIS A 44 17.99 3.11 7.54
C HIS A 44 18.53 1.94 8.37
N GLN A 45 17.65 1.04 8.84
CA GLN A 45 18.08 -0.16 9.56
C GLN A 45 18.97 -1.06 8.68
N ASP A 46 18.61 -1.23 7.41
CA ASP A 46 19.35 -2.07 6.48
C ASP A 46 20.68 -1.46 6.01
N GLN A 47 20.79 -0.12 5.95
CA GLN A 47 22.08 0.55 5.69
C GLN A 47 23.13 0.26 6.76
N ASN A 48 22.70 0.00 8.00
CA ASN A 48 23.60 -0.36 9.10
C ASN A 48 24.08 -1.83 9.05
N ARG A 49 23.52 -2.66 8.16
CA ARG A 49 23.96 -4.05 7.97
C ARG A 49 25.12 -4.10 6.99
N LYS A 50 26.17 -4.87 7.32
CA LYS A 50 27.31 -5.07 6.42
C LYS A 50 26.83 -5.63 5.07
N GLN A 51 27.15 -4.91 4.01
CA GLN A 51 26.86 -5.34 2.65
C GLN A 51 27.92 -6.34 2.19
N ASP A 52 27.68 -7.64 2.40
CA ASP A 52 28.58 -8.70 1.93
C ASP A 52 28.40 -9.02 0.43
N ARG A 53 27.31 -8.56 -0.21
CA ARG A 53 26.98 -8.80 -1.63
C ARG A 53 26.30 -7.59 -2.29
N LEU A 54 26.52 -7.42 -3.60
CA LEU A 54 25.74 -6.49 -4.44
C LEU A 54 24.27 -6.89 -4.38
N GLU A 55 23.44 -6.08 -3.73
CA GLU A 55 21.99 -6.27 -3.57
C GLU A 55 21.33 -4.91 -3.78
N CYS A 56 20.12 -4.91 -4.34
CA CYS A 56 19.31 -3.69 -4.40
C CYS A 56 18.83 -3.31 -3.01
N GLU A 57 18.96 -2.03 -2.69
CA GLU A 57 18.52 -1.48 -1.41
C GLU A 57 17.00 -1.54 -1.26
N VAL A 58 16.53 -1.39 -0.02
CA VAL A 58 15.12 -1.11 0.26
C VAL A 58 14.69 0.15 -0.51
N ASN A 59 13.52 0.08 -1.14
CA ASN A 59 12.99 1.15 -1.98
C ASN A 59 11.49 1.37 -1.78
N TRP A 60 11.07 2.63 -1.80
CA TRP A 60 9.67 3.03 -1.77
C TRP A 60 9.23 3.41 -3.19
N ASP A 61 8.17 2.79 -3.71
CA ASP A 61 7.68 3.04 -5.07
C ASP A 61 6.45 3.95 -5.13
N THR A 62 6.16 4.67 -4.03
CA THR A 62 4.95 5.48 -3.78
C THR A 62 3.72 4.72 -3.29
N ILE A 63 3.76 3.39 -3.19
CA ILE A 63 2.63 2.59 -2.70
C ILE A 63 3.10 1.44 -1.79
N LEU A 64 4.19 0.77 -2.15
CA LEU A 64 4.76 -0.39 -1.48
C LEU A 64 6.22 -0.18 -1.11
N CYS A 65 6.61 -0.81 0.00
CA CYS A 65 8.00 -0.86 0.45
C CYS A 65 8.65 -2.14 -0.04
N TRP A 66 9.51 -2.02 -1.05
CA TRP A 66 10.26 -3.14 -1.61
C TRP A 66 11.45 -3.51 -0.72
N PRO A 67 11.59 -4.79 -0.34
CA PRO A 67 12.69 -5.23 0.50
C PRO A 67 14.00 -5.26 -0.27
N ARG A 68 15.10 -5.31 0.48
CA ARG A 68 16.43 -5.57 -0.09
C ARG A 68 16.41 -6.89 -0.86
N THR A 69 16.83 -6.85 -2.12
CA THR A 69 16.66 -7.98 -3.06
C THR A 69 17.95 -8.25 -3.83
N PRO A 70 18.46 -9.49 -3.84
CA PRO A 70 19.61 -9.87 -4.64
C PRO A 70 19.34 -9.73 -6.16
N PRO A 71 20.36 -9.40 -6.97
CA PRO A 71 20.21 -9.29 -8.42
C PRO A 71 19.76 -10.61 -9.04
N GLY A 72 18.87 -10.53 -10.04
CA GLY A 72 18.34 -11.73 -10.72
C GLY A 72 17.43 -12.59 -9.85
N THR A 73 16.90 -12.04 -8.75
CA THR A 73 15.90 -12.70 -7.91
C THR A 73 14.60 -11.91 -7.88
N LEU A 74 13.52 -12.57 -7.46
CA LEU A 74 12.18 -12.00 -7.44
C LEU A 74 11.83 -11.48 -6.05
N ALA A 75 11.68 -10.16 -5.94
CA ALA A 75 11.11 -9.56 -4.74
C ALA A 75 9.63 -9.86 -4.70
N THR A 76 9.13 -10.27 -3.52
CA THR A 76 7.75 -10.69 -3.41
C THR A 76 7.12 -10.27 -2.10
N ILE A 77 6.00 -9.54 -2.19
CA ILE A 77 5.27 -8.97 -1.05
C ILE A 77 3.75 -9.18 -1.21
N PRO A 78 3.00 -9.25 -0.10
CA PRO A 78 1.54 -9.34 -0.15
C PRO A 78 0.91 -8.16 -0.91
N CYS A 79 -0.13 -8.42 -1.68
CA CYS A 79 -0.97 -7.39 -2.28
C CYS A 79 -1.85 -6.70 -1.21
N PHE A 80 -2.41 -5.54 -1.57
CA PHE A 80 -3.49 -4.90 -0.79
C PHE A 80 -4.74 -5.77 -0.81
N ASP A 81 -5.62 -5.65 0.18
CA ASP A 81 -7.00 -6.15 0.06
C ASP A 81 -7.82 -5.28 -0.89
N GLU A 82 -7.60 -3.96 -0.82
CA GLU A 82 -8.20 -2.97 -1.68
C GLU A 82 -7.20 -1.84 -1.98
N LEU A 83 -7.15 -1.36 -3.22
CA LEU A 83 -6.44 -0.13 -3.58
C LEU A 83 -7.35 0.74 -4.47
N ASN A 84 -7.70 1.93 -3.99
CA ASN A 84 -8.55 2.89 -4.70
C ASN A 84 -9.91 2.31 -5.16
N GLY A 85 -10.62 1.54 -4.32
CA GLY A 85 -11.89 0.92 -4.69
C GLY A 85 -11.76 -0.37 -5.49
N ILE A 86 -10.53 -0.81 -5.80
CA ILE A 86 -10.26 -2.06 -6.51
C ILE A 86 -9.89 -3.12 -5.50
N LEU A 87 -10.74 -4.13 -5.35
CA LEU A 87 -10.47 -5.31 -4.54
C LEU A 87 -9.50 -6.24 -5.26
N TYR A 88 -8.47 -6.68 -4.55
CA TYR A 88 -7.54 -7.68 -5.05
C TYR A 88 -7.94 -9.04 -4.50
N ASP A 89 -7.90 -10.05 -5.37
CA ASP A 89 -8.05 -11.42 -4.92
C ASP A 89 -6.79 -11.79 -4.12
N ASN A 90 -6.94 -12.00 -2.81
CA ASN A 90 -5.86 -12.44 -1.93
C ASN A 90 -6.02 -13.92 -1.53
N THR A 91 -6.93 -14.65 -2.19
CA THR A 91 -7.21 -16.07 -1.88
C THR A 91 -6.15 -17.02 -2.43
N ARG A 92 -5.27 -16.54 -3.30
CA ARG A 92 -4.01 -17.19 -3.67
C ARG A 92 -2.86 -16.30 -3.20
N GLU A 93 -1.64 -16.82 -3.14
CA GLU A 93 -0.44 -16.00 -2.92
C GLU A 93 -0.21 -15.11 -4.16
N TYR A 94 -1.13 -14.19 -4.42
CA TYR A 94 -0.90 -13.10 -5.37
C TYR A 94 0.04 -12.15 -4.68
N MET A 95 1.10 -11.87 -5.41
CA MET A 95 2.33 -11.43 -4.86
C MET A 95 2.80 -10.34 -5.80
N CYS A 96 2.97 -9.12 -5.29
CA CYS A 96 3.51 -8.04 -6.11
C CYS A 96 4.95 -8.41 -6.47
N HIS A 97 5.23 -8.46 -7.77
CA HIS A 97 6.51 -8.87 -8.32
C HIS A 97 7.25 -7.67 -8.90
N PHE A 98 8.50 -7.49 -8.48
CA PHE A 98 9.41 -6.53 -9.08
C PHE A 98 10.66 -7.27 -9.55
N HIS A 99 10.94 -7.21 -10.85
CA HIS A 99 12.14 -7.78 -11.44
C HIS A 99 13.26 -6.76 -11.35
N VAL A 100 14.38 -7.15 -10.72
CA VAL A 100 15.58 -6.34 -10.54
C VAL A 100 16.63 -6.67 -11.58
#